data_AF-A0A3C0ZYB0-F1
#
_entry.id   AF-A0A3C0ZYB0-F1
#
_cell.length_a   1.000
_cell.length_b   1.000
_cell.length_c   1.000
_cell.angle_alpha   90.00
_cell.angle_beta   90.00
_cell.angle_gamma   90.00
#
_symmetry.space_group_name_H-M   'P 1'
#
loop_
_entity.id
_entity.type
_entity.pdbx_description
1 polymer ?
#
loop_
_entity_poly.entity_id
_entity_poly.type
_entity_poly.pdbx_seq_one_letter_code
_entity_poly.pdbx_strand_id
1 'polypeptide(L)'
;MNIKEAKEVIIHTVQAYLDKDETGAYTIPTEKQRPILLMGPPGIGKTAIMEQVAEECGIGLVSYTITHHTRQSAIGLPFISRKNYGGREYSVTEYT
;
A
#
# COMPACT_ATOMS: atom_id res chain seq x y z
N MET A 1 5.94 -12.78 17.95
CA MET A 1 4.98 -11.73 17.59
C MET A 1 3.79 -12.36 16.88
N ASN A 2 2.60 -12.29 17.49
CA ASN A 2 1.34 -12.74 16.91
C ASN A 2 0.54 -11.56 16.35
N ILE A 3 -0.60 -11.84 15.70
CA ILE A 3 -1.41 -10.80 15.04
C ILE A 3 -2.03 -9.79 16.02
N LYS A 4 -2.32 -10.21 17.26
CA LYS A 4 -2.85 -9.33 18.32
C LYS A 4 -1.75 -8.36 18.78
N GLU A 5 -0.55 -8.88 19.05
CA GLU A 5 0.62 -8.06 19.39
C GLU A 5 0.96 -7.08 18.27
N ALA A 6 0.84 -7.49 17.00
CA ALA A 6 1.04 -6.60 15.87
C ALA A 6 0.04 -5.43 15.86
N LYS A 7 -1.23 -5.69 16.16
CA LYS A 7 -2.27 -4.65 16.29
C LYS A 7 -1.91 -3.64 17.37
N GLU A 8 -1.56 -4.10 18.57
CA GLU A 8 -1.15 -3.23 19.68
C GLU A 8 0.06 -2.35 19.32
N VAL A 9 1.06 -2.92 18.65
CA VAL A 9 2.24 -2.16 18.20
C VAL A 9 1.84 -1.07 17.20
N ILE A 10 0.92 -1.34 16.28
CA ILE A 10 0.44 -0.33 15.33
C ILE A 10 -0.31 0.79 16.07
N ILE A 11 -1.20 0.45 17.02
CA ILE A 11 -1.94 1.44 17.83
C ILE A 11 -0.97 2.37 18.55
N HIS A 12 0.00 1.81 19.29
CA HIS A 12 1.00 2.61 19.99
C HIS A 12 1.83 3.48 19.03
N THR A 13 2.14 2.95 17.83
CA THR A 13 2.87 3.72 16.82
C THR A 13 2.05 4.90 16.31
N VAL A 14 0.77 4.70 15.99
CA VAL A 14 -0.16 5.76 15.56
C VAL A 14 -0.29 6.82 16.64
N GLN A 15 -0.50 6.42 17.89
CA GLN A 15 -0.60 7.33 19.03
C GLN A 15 0.67 8.16 19.19
N ALA A 16 1.85 7.53 19.16
CA ALA A 16 3.13 8.23 19.27
C ALA A 16 3.38 9.20 18.09
N TYR A 17 2.92 8.86 16.88
CA TYR A 17 3.10 9.69 15.69
C TYR A 17 2.10 10.84 15.58
N LEU A 18 0.94 10.71 16.25
CA LEU A 18 -0.09 11.74 16.30
C LEU A 18 -0.06 12.59 17.57
N ASP A 19 0.74 12.19 18.56
CA ASP A 19 0.97 12.97 19.78
C ASP A 19 1.53 14.35 19.46
N LYS A 20 0.98 15.37 20.14
CA LYS A 20 1.31 16.77 19.94
C LYS A 20 1.65 17.44 21.25
N ASP A 21 2.64 18.33 21.20
CA ASP A 21 3.02 19.16 22.34
C ASP A 21 2.05 20.34 22.56
N GLU A 22 2.34 21.15 23.57
CA GLU A 22 1.59 22.35 23.93
C GLU A 22 1.51 23.42 22.83
N THR A 23 2.41 23.37 21.85
CA THR A 23 2.42 24.27 20.68
C THR A 23 1.59 23.72 19.51
N GLY A 24 1.12 22.48 19.63
CA GLY A 24 0.39 21.77 18.57
C GLY A 24 1.31 21.12 17.52
N ALA A 25 2.63 21.14 17.73
CA ALA A 25 3.60 20.44 16.89
C ALA A 25 3.63 18.95 17.26
N TYR A 26 3.89 18.08 16.27
CA TYR A 26 4.05 16.65 16.55
C TYR A 26 5.29 16.40 17.41
N THR A 27 5.12 15.65 18.50
CA THR A 27 6.22 15.26 19.40
C THR A 27 7.31 14.49 18.65
N ILE A 28 6.89 13.66 17.68
CA ILE A 28 7.78 13.01 16.70
C ILE A 28 7.61 13.73 15.35
N PRO A 29 8.64 14.46 14.87
CA PRO A 29 8.60 15.12 13.56
C PRO A 29 8.25 14.15 12.44
N THR A 30 7.45 14.60 11.48
CA THR A 30 6.94 13.79 10.36
C THR A 30 8.07 13.12 9.56
N GLU A 31 9.18 13.81 9.35
CA GLU A 31 10.39 13.29 8.69
C GLU A 31 11.05 12.10 9.42
N LYS A 32 10.79 11.94 10.71
CA LYS A 32 11.30 10.85 11.56
C LYS A 32 10.29 9.72 11.71
N GLN A 33 9.03 9.92 11.32
CA GLN A 33 8.02 8.87 11.33
C GLN A 33 8.36 7.82 10.27
N ARG A 34 8.32 6.54 10.63
CA ARG A 34 8.74 5.43 9.75
C ARG A 34 7.53 4.63 9.28
N PRO A 35 7.53 4.17 8.01
CA PRO A 35 6.49 3.27 7.54
C PRO A 35 6.45 1.95 8.32
N ILE A 36 5.25 1.42 8.51
CA ILE A 36 5.04 0.09 9.11
C ILE A 36 4.93 -0.94 7.99
N LEU A 37 5.71 -2.02 8.08
CA LEU A 37 5.66 -3.15 7.15
C LEU A 37 5.09 -4.39 7.85
N LEU A 38 3.91 -4.85 7.40
CA LEU A 38 3.27 -6.06 7.90
C LEU A 38 3.57 -7.25 6.97
N MET A 39 4.38 -8.19 7.44
CA MET A 39 4.73 -9.42 6.72
C MET A 39 4.16 -10.66 7.38
N GLY A 40 3.80 -11.66 6.58
CA GLY A 40 3.36 -12.97 7.06
C GLY A 40 2.52 -13.73 6.03
N PRO A 41 2.09 -14.96 6.36
CA PRO A 41 1.27 -15.80 5.47
C PRO A 41 -0.01 -15.12 4.97
N PRO A 42 -0.51 -15.45 3.76
CA PRO A 42 -1.80 -14.94 3.29
C PRO A 42 -2.95 -15.39 4.21
N GLY A 43 -4.01 -14.59 4.29
CA GLY A 43 -5.21 -14.92 5.09
C GLY A 43 -5.09 -14.70 6.61
N ILE A 44 -3.94 -14.27 7.14
CA ILE A 44 -3.74 -14.11 8.59
C ILE A 44 -4.39 -12.85 9.19
N GLY A 45 -5.14 -12.08 8.40
CA GLY A 45 -5.86 -10.89 8.87
C GLY A 45 -5.09 -9.57 8.84
N LYS A 46 -3.98 -9.47 8.10
CA LYS A 46 -3.18 -8.23 7.99
C LYS A 46 -4.01 -6.99 7.60
N THR A 47 -4.89 -7.12 6.62
CA THR A 47 -5.76 -6.02 6.20
C THR A 47 -6.81 -5.72 7.26
N ALA A 48 -7.43 -6.75 7.84
CA ALA A 48 -8.47 -6.60 8.86
C ALA A 48 -7.96 -5.88 10.13
N ILE A 49 -6.71 -6.12 10.55
CA ILE A 49 -6.17 -5.38 11.70
C ILE A 49 -5.97 -3.90 11.39
N MET A 50 -5.68 -3.52 10.14
CA MET A 50 -5.54 -2.09 9.78
C MET A 50 -6.88 -1.36 9.88
N GLU A 51 -7.98 -2.02 9.50
CA GLU A 51 -9.34 -1.49 9.67
C GLU A 51 -9.67 -1.28 11.15
N GLN A 52 -9.38 -2.29 11.99
CA GLN A 52 -9.60 -2.20 13.44
C GLN A 52 -8.75 -1.11 14.10
N VAL A 53 -7.47 -0.99 13.71
CA VAL A 53 -6.58 0.09 14.20
C VAL A 53 -7.18 1.45 13.85
N ALA A 54 -7.66 1.62 12.62
CA ALA A 54 -8.20 2.89 12.17
C ALA A 54 -9.45 3.29 12.96
N GLU A 55 -10.34 2.34 13.20
CA GLU A 55 -11.53 2.52 14.04
C GLU A 55 -11.15 2.88 15.49
N GLU A 56 -10.25 2.11 16.11
CA GLU A 56 -9.84 2.32 17.51
C GLU A 56 -9.05 3.61 17.74
N CYS A 57 -8.26 4.04 16.75
CA CYS A 57 -7.51 5.29 16.81
C CYS A 57 -8.33 6.51 16.32
N GLY A 58 -9.52 6.30 15.76
CA GLY A 58 -10.35 7.37 15.21
C GLY A 58 -9.70 8.07 14.00
N ILE A 59 -8.97 7.33 13.16
CA ILE A 59 -8.26 7.87 11.99
C ILE A 59 -8.89 7.38 10.69
N GLY A 60 -8.72 8.17 9.62
CA GLY A 60 -9.12 7.75 8.28
C GLY A 60 -8.19 6.66 7.73
N LEU A 61 -8.77 5.59 7.16
CA LEU A 61 -8.03 4.55 6.45
C LEU A 61 -8.24 4.69 4.93
N VAL A 62 -7.17 5.00 4.22
CA VAL A 62 -7.14 4.95 2.75
C VAL A 62 -6.42 3.67 2.34
N SER A 63 -7.13 2.79 1.64
CA SER A 63 -6.57 1.51 1.16
C SER A 63 -6.35 1.55 -0.35
N TYR A 64 -5.24 0.96 -0.78
CA TYR A 64 -4.90 0.82 -2.18
C TYR A 64 -4.34 -0.57 -2.44
N THR A 65 -4.94 -1.30 -3.39
CA THR A 65 -4.52 -2.67 -3.72
C THR A 65 -3.65 -2.66 -4.97
N ILE A 66 -2.37 -2.99 -4.82
CA ILE A 66 -1.38 -2.99 -5.92
C ILE A 66 -1.78 -3.93 -7.07
N THR A 67 -2.52 -5.01 -6.81
CA THR A 67 -2.93 -5.96 -7.86
C THR A 67 -3.93 -5.39 -8.88
N HIS A 68 -4.50 -4.19 -8.65
CA HIS A 68 -5.28 -3.48 -9.68
C HIS A 68 -4.40 -2.75 -10.71
N HIS A 69 -3.08 -2.79 -10.56
CA HIS A 69 -2.16 -2.46 -11.63
C HIS A 69 -1.94 -3.70 -12.52
N THR A 70 -2.90 -3.99 -13.41
CA THR A 70 -2.54 -4.78 -14.59
C THR A 70 -1.50 -3.96 -15.37
N ARG A 71 -0.68 -4.62 -16.20
CA ARG A 71 0.17 -3.91 -17.18
C ARG A 71 -0.61 -2.83 -17.94
N GLN A 72 -1.93 -2.95 -18.04
CA GLN A 72 -2.79 -1.97 -18.68
C GLN A 72 -2.93 -0.65 -17.91
N SER A 73 -2.97 -0.69 -16.58
CA SER A 73 -3.03 0.53 -15.76
C SER A 73 -1.69 1.27 -15.73
N ALA A 74 -0.57 0.57 -15.99
CA ALA A 74 0.78 1.15 -15.97
C ALA A 74 1.34 1.48 -17.37
N ILE A 75 0.90 0.76 -18.41
CA ILE A 75 1.44 0.81 -19.78
C ILE A 75 0.31 1.01 -20.82
N GLY A 76 -0.93 1.26 -20.41
CA GLY A 76 -2.07 1.49 -21.30
C GLY A 76 -2.73 0.24 -21.88
N LEU A 77 -3.82 0.44 -22.64
CA LEU A 77 -4.61 -0.66 -23.18
C LEU A 77 -3.80 -1.45 -24.24
N PRO A 78 -3.94 -2.79 -24.27
CA PRO A 78 -3.26 -3.59 -25.27
C PRO A 78 -3.88 -3.34 -26.64
N PHE A 79 -3.05 -3.17 -27.65
CA PHE A 79 -3.47 -3.13 -29.04
C PHE A 79 -2.61 -4.05 -29.89
N ILE A 80 -3.18 -4.54 -30.99
CA ILE A 80 -2.46 -5.39 -31.93
C ILE A 80 -1.69 -4.48 -32.90
N SER A 81 -0.36 -4.63 -32.91
CA SER A 81 0.57 -3.93 -33.77
C SER A 81 1.20 -4.92 -34.75
N ARG A 82 1.47 -4.50 -35.98
CA ARG A 82 2.14 -5.34 -36.99
C ARG A 82 3.61 -4.94 -37.06
N LYS A 83 4.52 -5.89 -36.81
CA LYS A 83 5.96 -5.68 -36.91
C LYS A 83 6.60 -6.60 -37.91
N ASN A 84 7.61 -6.09 -38.61
CA ASN A 84 8.34 -6.82 -39.63
C ASN A 84 9.66 -7.34 -39.03
N TYR A 85 9.79 -8.66 -38.92
CA TYR A 85 10.99 -9.32 -38.40
C TYR A 85 11.55 -10.24 -39.49
N GLY A 86 12.76 -9.96 -39.97
CA GLY A 86 13.41 -10.77 -41.01
C GLY A 86 12.61 -10.85 -42.33
N GLY A 87 11.87 -9.79 -42.68
CA GLY A 87 11.06 -9.74 -43.91
C GLY A 87 9.71 -10.46 -43.82
N ARG A 88 9.30 -10.93 -42.64
CA ARG A 88 7.97 -11.49 -42.38
C ARG A 88 7.20 -10.61 -41.40
N GLU A 89 5.92 -10.39 -41.69
CA GLU A 89 5.00 -9.62 -40.86
C GLU A 89 4.44 -10.50 -39.73
N TYR A 90 4.49 -10.00 -38.50
CA TYR A 90 3.96 -10.65 -37.30
C TYR A 90 3.01 -9.69 -36.56
N SER A 91 1.89 -10.23 -36.07
CA SER A 91 1.03 -9.54 -35.12
C SER A 91 1.62 -9.66 -33.71
N VAL A 92 1.93 -8.53 -33.09
CA VAL A 92 2.44 -8.44 -31.71
C VAL A 92 1.50 -7.61 -30.86
N THR A 93 1.39 -7.95 -29.58
CA THR A 93 0.63 -7.15 -28.62
C THR A 93 1.54 -6.07 -28.05
N GLU A 94 1.19 -4.80 -28.32
CA GLU A 94 1.81 -3.63 -27.71
C GLU A 94 0.82 -2.96 -26.76
N TYR A 95 1.29 -2.01 -25.94
CA TYR A 95 0.48 -1.29 -24.96
C TYR A 95 0.65 0.23 -25.18
N THR A 96 -0.36 1.03 -24.83
CA THR A 96 -0.46 2.48 -25.14
C THR A 96 0.28 3.42 -24.20
#